data_AF-A0A024QCJ7-F1
#
_entry.id   AF-A0A024QCJ7-F1
#
_cell.length_a   1.000
_cell.length_b   1.000
_cell.length_c   1.000
_cell.angle_alpha   90.00
_cell.angle_beta   90.00
_cell.angle_gamma   90.00
#
_symmetry.space_group_name_H-M   'P 1'
#
loop_
_entity.id
_entity.type
_entity.pdbx_description
1 polymer ?
#
loop_
_entity_poly.entity_id
_entity_poly.type
_entity_poly.pdbx_seq_one_letter_code
_entity_poly.pdbx_strand_id
1 'polypeptide(L)'
;MKKNNYNRFWRWHFYAALFITPLLITLTMSGIGYLFYTDIENIIYDDLFFGESNNTDELTIDEGIANVKEQYKGYDVSKIIVLDDPYNTRLTMTNEQGEERYVFLDNNNQIVGEQNSKYTYSNVMRNTHSSLFVGGTIVNYLVELAACWAIFLLLSGLYLTYRSKAWQKKQHSSPRQKYKRLHALLGTVIVIPMILIIFTGLPWSFFMGNFINTAAHENPSIGVPLLKQQPSTSDMNEIPWATRSNALPSSSVPNSMQTMKRWM
;
A
#
# COMPACT_ATOMS: atom_id res chain seq x y z
N MET A 1 -16.06 31.91 -35.19
CA MET A 1 -14.96 30.96 -34.87
C MET A 1 -15.31 30.02 -33.69
N LYS A 2 -16.17 28.99 -33.79
CA LYS A 2 -16.49 28.17 -32.58
C LYS A 2 -16.73 26.64 -32.74
N LYS A 3 -16.80 26.06 -33.95
CA LYS A 3 -17.02 24.61 -34.12
C LYS A 3 -15.74 23.75 -34.06
N ASN A 4 -14.57 24.31 -34.37
CA ASN A 4 -13.34 23.52 -34.56
C ASN A 4 -12.57 23.19 -33.27
N ASN A 5 -12.89 23.85 -32.15
CA ASN A 5 -12.14 23.64 -30.89
C ASN A 5 -12.68 22.43 -30.12
N TYR A 6 -14.01 22.24 -30.07
CA TYR A 6 -14.63 21.10 -29.38
C TYR A 6 -14.13 19.75 -29.93
N ASN A 7 -14.11 19.59 -31.27
CA ASN A 7 -13.66 18.35 -31.90
C ASN A 7 -12.16 18.08 -31.63
N ARG A 8 -11.34 19.12 -31.54
CA ARG A 8 -9.92 18.99 -31.16
C ARG A 8 -9.78 18.52 -29.72
N PHE A 9 -10.44 19.17 -28.77
CA PHE A 9 -10.43 18.75 -27.37
C PHE A 9 -10.95 17.31 -27.18
N TRP A 10 -12.00 16.93 -27.91
CA TRP A 10 -12.52 15.56 -27.89
C TRP A 10 -11.48 14.54 -28.37
N ARG A 11 -10.76 14.84 -29.46
CA ARG A 11 -9.68 13.97 -29.98
C ARG A 11 -8.56 13.83 -28.97
N TRP A 12 -8.09 14.94 -28.40
CA TRP A 12 -7.05 14.93 -27.36
C TRP A 12 -7.47 14.10 -26.15
N HIS A 13 -8.68 14.32 -25.63
CA HIS A 13 -9.21 13.52 -24.52
C HIS A 13 -9.28 12.03 -24.87
N PHE A 14 -9.78 11.67 -26.07
CA PHE A 14 -9.91 10.28 -26.50
C PHE A 14 -8.55 9.58 -26.67
N TYR A 15 -7.59 10.21 -27.34
CA TYR A 15 -6.26 9.61 -27.53
C TYR A 15 -5.48 9.53 -26.22
N ALA A 16 -5.60 10.55 -25.37
CA ALA A 16 -4.99 10.53 -24.04
C ALA A 16 -5.58 9.41 -23.17
N ALA A 17 -6.91 9.25 -23.20
CA ALA A 17 -7.59 8.16 -22.50
C ALA A 17 -7.13 6.80 -23.04
N LEU A 18 -7.08 6.61 -24.36
CA LEU A 18 -6.64 5.34 -24.96
C LEU A 18 -5.22 4.96 -24.53
N PHE A 19 -4.30 5.93 -24.47
CA PHE A 19 -2.91 5.71 -24.07
C PHE A 19 -2.78 5.34 -22.58
N ILE A 20 -3.52 6.03 -21.70
CA ILE A 20 -3.44 5.82 -20.25
C ILE A 20 -4.34 4.69 -19.74
N THR A 21 -5.34 4.24 -20.52
CA THR A 21 -6.30 3.21 -20.10
C THR A 21 -5.65 1.90 -19.64
N PRO A 22 -4.66 1.29 -20.34
CA PRO A 22 -4.04 0.05 -19.89
C PRO A 22 -3.45 0.19 -18.49
N LEU A 23 -2.80 1.32 -18.22
CA LEU A 23 -2.22 1.62 -16.93
C LEU A 23 -3.28 1.79 -15.85
N LEU A 24 -4.35 2.55 -16.12
CA LEU A 24 -5.46 2.70 -15.18
C LEU A 24 -6.14 1.36 -14.88
N ILE A 25 -6.26 0.46 -15.86
CA ILE A 25 -6.80 -0.89 -15.64
C ILE A 25 -5.91 -1.66 -14.68
N THR A 26 -4.60 -1.67 -14.90
CA THR A 26 -3.65 -2.34 -14.00
C THR A 26 -3.71 -1.78 -12.58
N LEU A 27 -3.70 -0.45 -12.43
CA LEU A 27 -3.82 0.20 -11.12
C LEU A 27 -5.17 -0.10 -10.46
N THR A 28 -6.26 -0.13 -11.23
CA THR A 28 -7.59 -0.43 -10.70
C THR A 28 -7.68 -1.87 -10.22
N MET A 29 -7.21 -2.84 -11.02
CA MET A 29 -7.25 -4.26 -10.65
C MET A 29 -6.38 -4.56 -9.43
N SER A 30 -5.16 -4.05 -9.40
CA SER A 30 -4.27 -4.19 -8.25
C SER A 30 -4.78 -3.47 -7.01
N GLY A 31 -5.40 -2.30 -7.17
CA GLY A 31 -6.01 -1.56 -6.06
C GLY A 31 -7.21 -2.28 -5.45
N ILE A 32 -8.08 -2.86 -6.29
CA ILE A 32 -9.21 -3.69 -5.81
C ILE A 32 -8.67 -4.94 -5.11
N GLY A 33 -7.68 -5.62 -5.69
CA GLY A 33 -7.06 -6.78 -5.04
C GLY A 33 -6.44 -6.42 -3.69
N TYR A 34 -5.74 -5.29 -3.61
CA TYR A 34 -5.17 -4.82 -2.36
C TYR A 34 -6.23 -4.38 -1.34
N LEU A 35 -7.39 -3.86 -1.75
CA LEU A 35 -8.44 -3.45 -0.82
C LEU A 35 -9.02 -4.62 -0.01
N PHE A 36 -9.12 -5.80 -0.63
CA PHE A 36 -9.69 -7.01 -0.04
C PHE A 36 -8.61 -8.03 0.36
N TYR A 37 -7.37 -7.57 0.60
CA TYR A 37 -6.26 -8.49 0.85
C TYR A 37 -6.51 -9.38 2.08
N THR A 38 -7.12 -8.86 3.15
CA THR A 38 -7.38 -9.62 4.38
C THR A 38 -8.29 -10.81 4.12
N ASP A 39 -9.40 -10.59 3.40
CA ASP A 39 -10.38 -11.66 3.12
C ASP A 39 -9.76 -12.74 2.24
N ILE A 40 -8.90 -12.35 1.30
CA ILE A 40 -8.25 -13.26 0.37
C ILE A 40 -7.11 -14.02 1.09
N GLU A 41 -6.27 -13.33 1.85
CA GLU A 41 -5.16 -13.95 2.57
C GLU A 41 -5.65 -14.92 3.65
N ASN A 42 -6.77 -14.64 4.32
CA ASN A 42 -7.38 -15.58 5.27
C ASN A 42 -7.80 -16.90 4.61
N ILE A 43 -8.16 -16.88 3.32
CA ILE A 43 -8.53 -18.10 2.59
C ILE A 43 -7.31 -18.80 2.00
N ILE A 44 -6.36 -18.05 1.43
CA ILE A 44 -5.18 -18.60 0.76
C ILE A 44 -4.17 -19.14 1.79
N TYR A 45 -4.06 -18.49 2.95
CA TYR A 45 -3.10 -18.78 4.02
C TYR A 45 -3.81 -19.24 5.30
N ASP A 46 -4.96 -19.89 5.17
CA ASP A 46 -5.76 -20.44 6.29
C ASP A 46 -4.91 -21.34 7.20
N ASP A 47 -4.05 -22.16 6.59
CA ASP A 47 -3.10 -23.04 7.28
C ASP A 47 -2.05 -22.28 8.09
N LEU A 48 -1.58 -21.14 7.61
CA LEU A 48 -0.60 -20.32 8.32
C LEU A 48 -1.23 -19.43 9.39
N PHE A 49 -2.42 -18.88 9.10
CA PHE A 49 -3.09 -17.92 9.98
C PHE A 49 -3.88 -18.59 11.09
N PHE A 50 -4.45 -19.77 10.85
CA PHE A 50 -5.35 -20.46 11.78
C PHE A 50 -4.98 -21.93 12.02
N GLY A 51 -3.96 -22.45 11.32
CA GLY A 51 -3.51 -23.83 11.51
C GLY A 51 -2.71 -24.02 12.79
N GLU A 52 -2.68 -25.25 13.27
CA GLU A 52 -1.91 -25.66 14.45
C GLU A 52 -0.66 -26.45 14.03
N SER A 53 0.40 -26.39 14.82
CA SER A 53 1.56 -27.25 14.64
C SER A 53 1.20 -28.71 14.94
N ASN A 54 1.96 -29.65 14.36
CA ASN A 54 1.86 -31.07 14.74
C ASN A 54 2.42 -31.34 16.14
N ASN A 55 3.16 -30.39 16.72
CA ASN A 55 3.68 -30.52 18.08
C ASN A 55 2.69 -29.95 19.09
N THR A 56 2.38 -30.72 20.11
CA THR A 56 1.46 -30.35 21.20
C THR A 56 2.16 -29.79 22.43
N ASP A 57 3.49 -29.74 22.43
CA ASP A 57 4.27 -29.17 23.54
C ASP A 57 4.01 -27.66 23.64
N GLU A 58 3.63 -27.19 24.82
CA GLU A 58 3.48 -25.76 25.09
C GLU A 58 4.85 -25.14 25.39
N LEU A 59 5.29 -24.22 24.53
CA LEU A 59 6.52 -23.46 24.72
C LEU A 59 6.22 -22.07 25.26
N THR A 60 7.18 -21.50 25.98
CA THR A 60 7.20 -20.06 26.19
C THR A 60 7.49 -19.33 24.88
N ILE A 61 7.05 -18.07 24.75
CA ILE A 61 7.33 -17.27 23.55
C ILE A 61 8.84 -17.14 23.29
N ASP A 62 9.67 -17.08 24.34
CA ASP A 62 11.13 -16.99 24.24
C ASP A 62 11.73 -18.29 23.66
N GLU A 63 11.23 -19.45 24.08
CA GLU A 63 11.62 -20.75 23.52
C GLU A 63 11.17 -20.88 22.06
N GLY A 64 9.94 -20.47 21.74
CA GLY A 64 9.45 -20.43 20.35
C GLY A 64 10.33 -19.55 19.46
N ILE A 65 10.69 -18.36 19.92
CA ILE A 65 11.61 -17.45 19.22
C ILE A 65 13.00 -18.08 19.07
N ALA A 66 13.53 -18.73 20.10
CA ALA A 66 14.82 -19.41 20.04
C ALA A 66 14.82 -20.53 18.98
N ASN A 67 13.75 -21.33 18.95
CA ASN A 67 13.57 -22.39 17.95
C ASN A 67 13.50 -21.83 16.53
N VAL A 68 12.77 -20.72 16.33
CA VAL A 68 12.70 -20.03 15.04
C VAL A 68 14.07 -19.53 14.59
N LYS A 69 14.85 -18.93 15.49
CA LYS A 69 16.22 -18.46 15.18
C LYS A 69 17.16 -19.62 14.85
N GLU A 70 17.00 -20.77 15.53
CA GLU A 70 17.80 -21.96 15.26
C GLU A 70 17.47 -22.58 13.90
N GLN A 71 16.17 -22.64 13.55
CA GLN A 71 15.69 -23.18 12.28
C GLN A 71 16.05 -22.27 11.10
N TYR A 72 15.91 -20.96 11.24
CA TYR A 72 16.14 -19.96 10.18
C TYR A 72 17.45 -19.20 10.40
N LYS A 73 18.57 -19.92 10.38
CA LYS A 73 19.91 -19.34 10.56
C LYS A 73 20.19 -18.23 9.55
N GLY A 74 20.76 -17.13 10.03
CA GLY A 74 21.07 -15.95 9.21
C GLY A 74 19.92 -14.93 9.08
N TYR A 75 18.79 -15.18 9.76
CA TYR A 75 17.74 -14.20 9.95
C TYR A 75 17.61 -13.84 11.43
N ASP A 76 17.36 -12.57 11.71
CA ASP A 76 17.04 -12.07 13.04
C ASP A 76 15.56 -11.69 13.14
N VAL A 77 14.97 -11.89 14.32
CA VAL A 77 13.60 -11.43 14.59
C VAL A 77 13.60 -9.91 14.68
N SER A 78 12.98 -9.24 13.72
CA SER A 78 12.88 -7.78 13.68
C SER A 78 11.56 -7.27 14.26
N LYS A 79 10.49 -8.08 14.21
CA LYS A 79 9.16 -7.71 14.70
C LYS A 79 8.37 -8.93 15.14
N ILE A 80 7.54 -8.76 16.16
CA ILE A 80 6.58 -9.75 16.65
C ILE A 80 5.20 -9.12 16.55
N ILE A 81 4.27 -9.83 15.91
CA ILE A 81 2.90 -9.39 15.68
C ILE A 81 1.99 -10.44 16.29
N VAL A 82 1.39 -10.10 17.43
CA VAL A 82 0.32 -10.90 18.05
C VAL A 82 -1.00 -10.30 17.57
N LEU A 83 -1.79 -11.09 16.87
CA LEU A 83 -3.13 -10.73 16.42
C LEU A 83 -4.14 -11.32 17.40
N ASP A 84 -5.35 -10.78 17.44
CA ASP A 84 -6.41 -11.33 18.28
C ASP A 84 -6.78 -12.75 17.83
N ASP A 85 -7.16 -13.62 18.77
CA ASP A 85 -7.67 -14.95 18.45
C ASP A 85 -8.78 -14.86 17.39
N PRO A 86 -8.76 -15.73 16.35
CA PRO A 86 -8.02 -16.99 16.27
C PRO A 86 -6.69 -16.92 15.50
N TYR A 87 -6.11 -15.74 15.27
CA TYR A 87 -4.91 -15.62 14.43
C TYR A 87 -3.63 -16.07 15.14
N ASN A 88 -2.81 -16.82 14.42
CA ASN A 88 -1.45 -17.18 14.83
C ASN A 88 -0.53 -15.96 14.98
N THR A 89 0.41 -16.06 15.91
CA THR A 89 1.44 -15.04 16.13
C THR A 89 2.41 -15.02 14.96
N ARG A 90 2.67 -13.84 14.39
CA ARG A 90 3.58 -13.68 13.25
C ARG A 90 4.89 -13.02 13.67
N LEU A 91 6.00 -13.72 13.46
CA LEU A 91 7.35 -13.18 13.56
C LEU A 91 7.81 -12.68 12.19
N THR A 92 8.33 -11.45 12.13
CA THR A 92 9.06 -10.95 10.96
C THR A 92 10.54 -11.20 11.18
N MET A 93 11.12 -11.97 10.28
CA MET A 93 12.52 -12.38 10.24
C MET A 93 13.23 -11.59 9.13
N THR A 94 14.33 -10.92 9.44
CA THR A 94 15.09 -10.12 8.47
C THR A 94 16.54 -10.60 8.43
N ASN A 95 17.11 -10.80 7.24
CA ASN A 95 18.53 -11.13 7.09
C ASN A 95 19.40 -9.89 6.85
N GLU A 96 20.73 -10.06 6.89
CA GLU A 96 21.69 -8.99 6.61
C GLU A 96 21.55 -8.37 5.21
N GLN A 97 20.95 -9.10 4.27
CA GLN A 97 20.69 -8.65 2.89
C GLN A 97 19.38 -7.84 2.77
N GLY A 98 18.62 -7.70 3.85
CA GLY A 98 17.34 -6.99 3.89
C GLY A 98 16.15 -7.78 3.35
N GLU A 99 16.29 -9.08 3.12
CA GLU A 99 15.15 -9.95 2.82
C GLU A 99 14.35 -10.24 4.08
N GLU A 100 13.03 -10.19 3.94
CA GLU A 100 12.09 -10.44 5.03
C GLU A 100 11.31 -11.75 4.80
N ARG A 101 11.11 -12.49 5.89
CA ARG A 101 10.22 -13.65 5.96
C ARG A 101 9.26 -13.50 7.13
N TYR A 102 8.08 -14.07 6.97
CA TYR A 102 7.10 -14.22 8.03
C TYR A 102 7.13 -15.66 8.51
N VAL A 103 7.24 -15.85 9.82
CA VAL A 103 7.13 -17.16 10.46
C VAL A 103 5.94 -17.11 11.41
N PHE A 104 5.09 -18.13 11.35
CA PHE A 104 3.85 -18.19 12.13
C PHE A 104 4.01 -19.19 13.27
N LEU A 105 3.59 -18.75 14.46
CA LEU A 105 3.55 -19.53 15.69
C LEU A 105 2.09 -19.74 16.10
N ASP A 106 1.73 -20.97 16.45
CA ASP A 106 0.41 -21.29 17.01
C ASP A 106 0.27 -20.84 18.48
N ASN A 107 -0.87 -21.16 19.08
CA ASN A 107 -1.17 -20.85 20.48
C ASN A 107 -0.21 -21.49 21.49
N ASN A 108 0.49 -22.56 21.10
CA ASN A 108 1.50 -23.25 21.92
C ASN A 108 2.92 -22.72 21.64
N ASN A 109 3.04 -21.62 20.89
CA ASN A 109 4.29 -21.03 20.40
C ASN A 109 5.13 -21.99 19.54
N GLN A 110 4.49 -22.95 18.88
CA GLN A 110 5.14 -23.88 17.96
C GLN A 110 5.09 -23.35 16.53
N ILE A 111 6.12 -23.69 15.75
CA ILE A 111 6.23 -23.23 14.35
C ILE A 111 5.18 -23.95 13.50
N VAL A 112 4.31 -23.17 12.87
CA VAL A 112 3.29 -23.65 11.92
C VAL A 112 3.85 -23.65 10.50
N GLY A 113 4.51 -22.55 10.11
CA GLY A 113 5.08 -22.42 8.78
C GLY A 113 5.77 -21.08 8.54
N GLU A 114 6.27 -20.91 7.31
CA GLU A 114 6.90 -19.67 6.86
C GLU A 114 6.33 -19.16 5.53
N GLN A 115 6.52 -17.88 5.29
CA GLN A 115 6.17 -17.21 4.06
C GLN A 115 7.19 -16.13 3.72
N ASN A 116 7.54 -15.99 2.44
CA ASN A 116 8.38 -14.88 2.00
C ASN A 116 7.54 -13.58 1.95
N SER A 117 7.97 -12.55 2.69
CA SER A 117 7.26 -11.26 2.77
C SER A 117 7.03 -10.64 1.38
N LYS A 118 7.99 -10.75 0.46
CA LYS A 118 7.90 -10.13 -0.87
C LYS A 118 6.77 -10.68 -1.73
N TYR A 119 6.40 -11.94 -1.52
CA TYR A 119 5.47 -12.68 -2.37
C TYR A 119 4.11 -12.94 -1.71
N THR A 120 3.82 -12.30 -0.57
CA THR A 120 2.46 -12.31 -0.01
C THR A 120 1.50 -11.66 -1.01
N TYR A 121 0.25 -12.12 -1.02
CA TYR A 121 -0.79 -11.56 -1.89
C TYR A 121 -0.89 -10.04 -1.76
N SER A 122 -0.94 -9.55 -0.51
CA SER A 122 -0.94 -8.12 -0.16
C SER A 122 0.25 -7.37 -0.76
N ASN A 123 1.47 -7.88 -0.60
CA ASN A 123 2.66 -7.20 -1.11
C ASN A 123 2.76 -7.26 -2.64
N VAL A 124 2.31 -8.36 -3.28
CA VAL A 124 2.22 -8.44 -4.74
C VAL A 124 1.24 -7.40 -5.27
N MET A 125 0.05 -7.30 -4.68
CA MET A 125 -0.96 -6.32 -5.11
C MET A 125 -0.49 -4.88 -4.87
N ARG A 126 0.10 -4.60 -3.69
CA ARG A 126 0.68 -3.30 -3.36
C ARG A 126 1.81 -2.90 -4.31
N ASN A 127 2.73 -3.81 -4.60
CA ASN A 127 3.86 -3.56 -5.49
C ASN A 127 3.40 -3.38 -6.94
N THR A 128 2.39 -4.13 -7.37
CA THR A 128 1.77 -3.94 -8.69
C THR A 128 1.07 -2.58 -8.78
N HIS A 129 0.36 -2.16 -7.73
CA HIS A 129 -0.34 -0.88 -7.70
C HIS A 129 0.61 0.33 -7.70
N SER A 130 1.66 0.26 -6.87
CA SER A 130 2.58 1.39 -6.67
C SER A 130 3.73 1.45 -7.66
N SER A 131 4.16 0.31 -8.21
CA SER A 131 5.39 0.19 -9.00
C SER A 131 5.31 -0.79 -10.17
N LEU A 132 4.10 -1.23 -10.52
CA LEU A 132 3.82 -2.20 -11.60
C LEU A 132 4.62 -3.51 -11.47
N PHE A 133 5.05 -3.86 -10.25
CA PHE A 133 5.90 -5.03 -9.95
C PHE A 133 7.30 -5.00 -10.59
N VAL A 134 7.60 -3.98 -11.41
CA VAL A 134 8.91 -3.77 -12.05
C VAL A 134 9.81 -2.94 -11.14
N GLY A 135 9.22 -1.99 -10.40
CA GLY A 135 10.00 -1.05 -9.60
C GLY A 135 10.78 -0.05 -10.45
N GLY A 136 11.59 0.75 -9.78
CA GLY A 136 12.48 1.72 -10.41
C GLY A 136 11.87 3.10 -10.60
N THR A 137 12.75 4.09 -10.65
CA THR A 137 12.39 5.51 -10.66
C THR A 137 11.48 5.87 -11.83
N ILE A 138 11.75 5.36 -13.03
CA ILE A 138 10.94 5.65 -14.23
C ILE A 138 9.51 5.17 -14.06
N VAL A 139 9.31 3.96 -13.55
CA VAL A 139 7.97 3.38 -13.35
C VAL A 139 7.20 4.15 -12.30
N ASN A 140 7.85 4.54 -11.21
CA ASN A 140 7.23 5.34 -10.16
C ASN A 140 6.76 6.71 -10.70
N TYR A 141 7.56 7.37 -11.53
CA TYR A 141 7.15 8.60 -12.22
C TYR A 141 6.01 8.36 -13.22
N LEU A 142 5.97 7.20 -13.87
CA LEU A 142 4.93 6.84 -14.82
C LEU A 142 3.58 6.63 -14.11
N VAL A 143 3.58 5.97 -12.95
CA VAL A 143 2.40 5.81 -12.09
C VAL A 143 1.88 7.17 -11.60
N GLU A 144 2.77 8.07 -11.18
CA GLU A 144 2.38 9.44 -10.81
C GLU A 144 1.85 10.25 -11.99
N LEU A 145 2.49 10.14 -13.15
CA LEU A 145 2.02 10.76 -14.39
C LEU A 145 0.61 10.27 -14.74
N ALA A 146 0.32 8.99 -14.52
CA ALA A 146 -1.01 8.40 -14.69
C ALA A 146 -2.04 9.07 -13.80
N ALA A 147 -1.72 9.28 -12.52
CA ALA A 147 -2.58 9.94 -11.55
C ALA A 147 -2.90 11.39 -11.97
N CYS A 148 -1.86 12.15 -12.35
CA CYS A 148 -2.01 13.52 -12.85
C CYS A 148 -2.82 13.57 -14.16
N TRP A 149 -2.58 12.64 -15.09
CA TRP A 149 -3.36 12.54 -16.32
C TRP A 149 -4.80 12.11 -16.09
N ALA A 150 -5.06 11.26 -15.10
CA ALA A 150 -6.41 10.89 -14.72
C ALA A 150 -7.21 12.13 -14.28
N ILE A 151 -6.63 13.03 -13.47
CA ILE A 151 -7.26 14.32 -13.13
C ILE A 151 -7.55 15.13 -14.39
N PHE A 152 -6.59 15.27 -15.29
CA PHE A 152 -6.80 15.98 -16.55
C PHE A 152 -7.92 15.37 -17.40
N LEU A 153 -7.99 14.05 -17.51
CA LEU A 153 -9.03 13.32 -18.24
C LEU A 153 -10.40 13.49 -17.60
N LEU A 154 -10.47 13.49 -16.26
CA LEU A 154 -11.71 13.74 -15.51
C LEU A 154 -12.24 15.16 -15.76
N LEU A 155 -11.38 16.18 -15.63
CA LEU A 155 -11.77 17.58 -15.85
C LEU A 155 -12.15 17.85 -17.32
N SER A 156 -11.35 17.35 -18.27
CA SER A 156 -11.65 17.48 -19.69
C SER A 156 -12.91 16.71 -20.09
N GLY A 157 -13.16 15.54 -19.50
CA GLY A 157 -14.37 14.75 -19.67
C GLY A 157 -15.62 15.49 -19.17
N LEU A 158 -15.54 16.12 -17.99
CA LEU A 158 -16.62 16.95 -17.44
C LEU A 158 -16.91 18.16 -18.35
N TYR A 159 -15.87 18.85 -18.81
CA TYR A 159 -16.00 19.95 -19.76
C TYR A 159 -16.69 19.51 -21.07
N LEU A 160 -16.25 18.40 -21.68
CA LEU A 160 -16.83 17.88 -22.92
C LEU A 160 -18.28 17.44 -22.74
N THR A 161 -18.59 16.87 -21.58
CA THR A 161 -19.92 16.41 -21.20
C THR A 161 -20.88 17.58 -21.09
N TYR A 162 -20.50 18.63 -20.36
CA TYR A 162 -21.27 19.87 -20.25
C TYR A 162 -21.43 20.56 -21.60
N ARG A 163 -20.34 20.75 -22.35
CA ARG A 163 -20.34 21.50 -23.61
C ARG A 163 -21.19 20.85 -24.70
N SER A 164 -21.23 19.52 -24.73
CA SER A 164 -21.99 18.76 -25.73
C SER A 164 -23.38 18.33 -25.25
N LYS A 165 -23.78 18.72 -24.04
CA LYS A 165 -25.03 18.29 -23.39
C LYS A 165 -25.19 16.77 -23.44
N ALA A 166 -24.12 16.03 -23.18
CA ALA A 166 -24.04 14.59 -23.43
C ALA A 166 -25.02 13.75 -22.57
N TRP A 167 -25.56 14.32 -21.49
CA TRP A 167 -26.57 13.67 -20.64
C TRP A 167 -27.98 13.66 -21.24
N GLN A 168 -28.27 14.55 -22.21
CA GLN A 168 -29.61 14.68 -22.78
C GLN A 168 -30.01 13.41 -23.53
N LYS A 169 -31.18 12.86 -23.16
CA LYS A 169 -31.79 11.75 -23.88
C LYS A 169 -32.28 12.24 -25.24
N LYS A 170 -31.88 11.56 -26.31
CA LYS A 170 -32.40 11.79 -27.67
C LYS A 170 -33.42 10.72 -28.02
N GLN A 171 -34.51 11.13 -28.68
CA GLN A 171 -35.64 10.27 -29.03
C GLN A 171 -35.25 9.12 -29.97
N HIS A 172 -34.36 9.38 -30.94
CA HIS A 172 -33.76 8.37 -31.80
C HIS A 172 -32.24 8.33 -31.56
N SER A 173 -31.79 7.41 -30.70
CA SER A 173 -30.38 7.29 -30.33
C SER A 173 -29.72 6.06 -30.95
N SER A 174 -28.62 6.28 -31.68
CA SER A 174 -27.78 5.17 -32.15
C SER A 174 -27.03 4.51 -30.98
N PRO A 175 -26.56 3.24 -31.10
CA PRO A 175 -25.80 2.57 -30.05
C PRO A 175 -24.61 3.39 -29.54
N ARG A 176 -23.87 4.02 -30.45
CA ARG A 176 -22.76 4.93 -30.13
C ARG A 176 -23.18 6.10 -29.25
N GLN A 177 -24.36 6.69 -29.49
CA GLN A 177 -24.89 7.77 -28.67
C GLN A 177 -25.32 7.29 -27.28
N LYS A 178 -25.81 6.05 -27.16
CA LYS A 178 -26.13 5.43 -25.87
C LYS A 178 -24.86 5.23 -25.02
N TYR A 179 -23.80 4.63 -25.56
CA TYR A 179 -22.53 4.46 -24.84
C TYR A 179 -21.88 5.80 -24.48
N LYS A 180 -21.94 6.79 -25.38
CA LYS A 180 -21.48 8.16 -25.07
C LYS A 180 -22.24 8.74 -23.87
N ARG A 181 -23.57 8.57 -23.83
CA ARG A 181 -24.40 9.05 -22.72
C ARG A 181 -24.09 8.32 -21.42
N LEU A 182 -23.92 6.99 -21.47
CA LEU A 182 -23.56 6.18 -20.30
C LEU A 182 -22.20 6.61 -19.74
N HIS A 183 -21.17 6.70 -20.59
CA HIS A 183 -19.84 7.17 -20.20
C HIS A 183 -19.89 8.58 -19.61
N ALA A 184 -20.65 9.50 -20.23
CA ALA A 184 -20.81 10.86 -19.71
C ALA A 184 -21.54 10.90 -18.35
N LEU A 185 -22.56 10.06 -18.14
CA LEU A 185 -23.29 9.98 -16.87
C LEU A 185 -22.40 9.37 -15.78
N LEU A 186 -21.83 8.18 -16.03
CA LEU A 186 -20.93 7.52 -15.09
C LEU A 186 -19.74 8.41 -14.75
N GLY A 187 -19.06 8.96 -15.76
CA GLY A 187 -17.94 9.86 -15.59
C GLY A 187 -18.25 11.08 -14.73
N THR A 188 -19.47 11.62 -14.81
CA THR A 188 -19.90 12.76 -14.00
C THR A 188 -20.17 12.37 -12.55
N VAL A 189 -20.77 11.20 -12.32
CA VAL A 189 -21.04 10.74 -10.95
C VAL A 189 -19.74 10.38 -10.24
N ILE A 190 -18.83 9.70 -10.94
CA ILE A 190 -17.59 9.19 -10.34
C ILE A 190 -16.47 10.25 -10.28
N VAL A 191 -16.60 11.41 -10.94
CA VAL A 191 -15.51 12.39 -10.99
C VAL A 191 -15.09 12.88 -9.60
N ILE A 192 -16.06 13.15 -8.73
CA ILE A 192 -15.81 13.63 -7.38
C ILE A 192 -15.07 12.56 -6.55
N PRO A 193 -15.59 11.33 -6.38
CA PRO A 193 -14.88 10.32 -5.61
C PRO A 193 -13.53 9.95 -6.23
N MET A 194 -13.42 9.91 -7.57
CA MET A 194 -12.14 9.65 -8.23
C MET A 194 -11.10 10.74 -7.96
N ILE A 195 -11.49 12.00 -8.02
CA ILE A 195 -10.59 13.12 -7.70
C ILE A 195 -10.11 12.99 -6.25
N LEU A 196 -11.01 12.69 -5.30
CA LEU A 196 -10.63 12.50 -3.90
C LEU A 196 -9.63 11.36 -3.72
N ILE A 197 -9.89 10.19 -4.32
CA ILE A 197 -9.00 9.02 -4.25
C ILE A 197 -7.62 9.34 -4.85
N ILE A 198 -7.58 10.04 -5.99
CA ILE A 198 -6.31 10.43 -6.61
C ILE A 198 -5.56 11.42 -5.70
N PHE A 199 -6.25 12.42 -5.15
CA PHE A 199 -5.62 13.39 -4.25
C PHE A 199 -5.09 12.76 -2.95
N THR A 200 -5.79 11.76 -2.39
CA THR A 200 -5.27 11.04 -1.22
C THR A 200 -4.13 10.09 -1.57
N GLY A 201 -4.05 9.62 -2.82
CA GLY A 201 -2.96 8.78 -3.33
C GLY A 201 -1.69 9.54 -3.70
N LEU A 202 -1.80 10.78 -4.20
CA LEU A 202 -0.64 11.59 -4.63
C LEU A 202 0.43 11.78 -3.55
N PRO A 203 0.13 12.02 -2.27
CA PRO A 203 1.16 12.10 -1.22
C PRO A 203 2.04 10.85 -1.07
N TRP A 204 1.57 9.70 -1.56
CA TRP A 204 2.31 8.44 -1.54
C TRP A 204 3.11 8.19 -2.81
N SER A 205 2.98 9.06 -3.82
CA SER A 205 3.74 8.96 -5.06
C SER A 205 5.17 9.49 -4.87
N PHE A 206 6.04 9.16 -5.82
CA PHE A 206 7.46 9.44 -5.67
C PHE A 206 7.79 10.94 -5.62
N PHE A 207 7.29 11.75 -6.55
CA PHE A 207 7.64 13.17 -6.62
C PHE A 207 6.84 14.00 -5.60
N MET A 208 5.51 13.86 -5.57
CA MET A 208 4.69 14.58 -4.59
C MET A 208 5.02 14.16 -3.14
N GLY A 209 5.24 12.87 -2.89
CA GLY A 209 5.65 12.39 -1.56
C GLY A 209 7.00 12.96 -1.11
N ASN A 210 8.00 13.00 -2.01
CA ASN A 210 9.28 13.65 -1.72
C ASN A 210 9.14 15.16 -1.47
N PHE A 211 8.30 15.84 -2.24
CA PHE A 211 8.00 17.26 -2.05
C PHE A 211 7.36 17.52 -0.70
N ILE A 212 6.33 16.77 -0.32
CA ILE A 212 5.64 16.89 0.97
C ILE A 212 6.60 16.57 2.12
N ASN A 213 7.39 15.50 2.00
CA ASN A 213 8.38 15.13 3.01
C ASN A 213 9.41 16.25 3.23
N THR A 214 9.96 16.80 2.14
CA THR A 214 10.93 17.90 2.21
C THR A 214 10.31 19.14 2.84
N ALA A 215 9.11 19.54 2.39
CA ALA A 215 8.40 20.68 2.94
C ALA A 215 8.09 20.53 4.44
N ALA A 216 7.76 19.31 4.89
CA ALA A 216 7.53 19.01 6.30
C ALA A 216 8.81 19.12 7.14
N HIS A 217 9.95 18.65 6.64
CA HIS A 217 11.25 18.78 7.31
C HIS A 217 11.73 20.24 7.38
N GLU A 218 11.49 21.02 6.32
CA GLU A 218 11.82 22.45 6.30
C GLU A 218 10.91 23.30 7.20
N ASN A 219 9.68 22.82 7.49
CA ASN A 219 8.70 23.53 8.32
C ASN A 219 8.18 22.65 9.48
N PRO A 220 8.99 22.38 10.51
CA PRO A 220 8.65 21.46 11.60
C PRO A 220 7.36 21.85 12.34
N SER A 221 7.02 23.13 12.40
CA SER A 221 5.82 23.65 13.05
C SER A 221 4.50 23.29 12.35
N ILE A 222 4.55 22.88 11.08
CA ILE A 222 3.36 22.58 10.26
C ILE A 222 3.29 21.09 9.89
N GLY A 223 4.42 20.37 9.87
CA GLY A 223 4.50 19.06 9.22
C GLY A 223 5.08 17.90 10.03
N VAL A 224 5.75 18.12 11.16
CA VAL A 224 6.30 17.05 11.98
C VAL A 224 5.71 17.15 13.37
N PRO A 225 4.83 16.23 13.81
CA PRO A 225 4.43 16.20 15.20
C PRO A 225 5.71 16.05 16.03
N LEU A 226 5.87 16.89 17.07
CA LEU A 226 6.95 16.70 18.04
C LEU A 226 6.95 15.24 18.44
N LEU A 227 8.06 14.53 18.20
CA LEU A 227 8.25 13.15 18.64
C LEU A 227 8.19 13.15 20.16
N LYS A 228 6.98 12.99 20.70
CA LYS A 228 6.80 12.66 22.09
C LYS A 228 7.29 11.22 22.19
N GLN A 229 8.54 11.04 22.63
CA GLN A 229 9.08 9.74 23.04
C GLN A 229 8.29 9.22 24.26
N GLN A 230 7.03 8.86 24.05
CA GLN A 230 6.40 7.79 24.79
C GLN A 230 6.55 6.58 23.88
N PRO A 231 7.10 5.44 24.35
CA PRO A 231 7.09 4.21 23.56
C PRO A 231 5.65 3.98 23.10
N SER A 232 5.46 3.88 21.79
CA SER A 232 4.15 3.73 21.19
C SER A 232 3.58 2.39 21.63
N THR A 233 2.55 2.41 22.47
CA THR A 233 1.50 1.38 22.45
C THR A 233 0.65 1.68 21.21
N SER A 234 1.16 1.39 20.02
CA SER A 234 0.40 1.58 18.78
C SER A 234 -0.08 0.23 18.28
N ASP A 235 -1.40 0.08 18.16
CA ASP A 235 -2.07 -1.05 17.49
C ASP A 235 -1.78 -1.11 15.98
N MET A 236 -0.88 -0.26 15.47
CA MET A 236 -0.53 -0.13 14.05
C MET A 236 0.94 -0.46 13.86
N ASN A 237 1.19 -1.57 13.17
CA ASN A 237 2.45 -2.32 13.13
C ASN A 237 3.41 -1.91 11.99
N GLU A 238 3.44 -0.63 11.61
CA GLU A 238 4.36 -0.10 10.60
C GLU A 238 4.95 1.25 11.02
N ILE A 239 6.24 1.45 10.73
CA ILE A 239 6.90 2.75 10.87
C ILE A 239 6.28 3.69 9.82
N PRO A 240 5.68 4.83 10.23
CA PRO A 240 5.10 5.80 9.30
C PRO A 240 6.10 6.17 8.20
N TRP A 241 5.64 6.25 6.95
CA TRP A 241 6.49 6.55 5.80
C TRP A 241 7.34 7.82 5.98
N ALA A 242 6.82 8.81 6.71
CA ALA A 242 7.48 10.07 7.03
C ALA A 242 8.71 9.91 7.96
N THR A 243 8.83 8.80 8.68
CA THR A 243 9.92 8.55 9.63
C THR A 243 10.88 7.46 9.18
N ARG A 244 10.67 6.84 8.00
CA ARG A 244 11.54 5.78 7.46
C ARG A 244 12.97 6.23 7.16
N SER A 245 13.18 7.52 6.89
CA SER A 245 14.49 8.12 6.64
C SER A 245 15.20 8.58 7.91
N ASN A 246 14.53 8.54 9.07
CA ASN A 246 15.13 8.98 10.33
C ASN A 246 16.07 7.91 10.86
N ALA A 247 17.16 8.35 11.50
CA ALA A 247 18.06 7.45 12.21
C ALA A 247 17.28 6.69 13.30
N LEU A 248 17.48 5.37 13.38
CA LEU A 248 16.91 4.56 14.44
C LEU A 248 17.43 5.06 15.80
N PRO A 249 16.56 5.19 16.82
CA PRO A 249 17.01 5.56 18.15
C PRO A 249 17.96 4.49 18.69
N SER A 250 19.18 4.87 19.06
CA SER A 250 20.09 3.97 19.77
C SER A 250 19.61 3.82 21.21
N SER A 251 19.35 2.60 21.67
CA SER A 251 19.17 2.36 23.10
C SER A 251 20.52 2.55 23.81
N SER A 252 20.62 3.59 24.65
CA SER A 252 21.66 3.62 25.67
C SER A 252 21.25 2.61 26.74
N VAL A 253 21.94 1.46 26.82
CA VAL A 253 21.78 0.57 27.97
C VAL A 253 22.10 1.38 29.22
N PRO A 254 21.18 1.52 30.18
CA PRO A 254 21.48 2.19 31.44
C PRO A 254 22.64 1.47 32.11
N ASN A 255 23.66 2.23 32.50
CA ASN A 255 24.91 1.73 33.09
C ASN A 255 24.70 0.97 34.43
N SER A 256 23.45 0.78 34.87
CA SER A 256 23.07 0.05 36.08
C SER A 256 22.99 -1.47 35.90
N MET A 257 23.20 -2.01 34.69
CA MET A 257 23.26 -3.47 34.45
C MET A 257 24.68 -4.04 34.29
N GLN A 258 25.74 -3.23 34.47
CA GLN A 258 27.13 -3.72 34.41
C GLN A 258 27.68 -4.23 35.76
N THR A 259 26.96 -4.06 36.87
CA THR A 259 27.45 -4.42 38.22
C THR A 259 27.00 -5.78 38.74
N MET A 260 26.29 -6.61 37.96
CA MET A 260 25.90 -7.98 38.34
C MET A 260 26.75 -9.09 37.68
N LYS A 261 28.03 -8.82 37.37
CA LYS A 261 29.01 -9.87 36.98
C LYS A 261 30.31 -9.78 37.78
N ARG A 262 30.22 -9.83 39.12
CA ARG A 262 31.41 -9.99 39.98
C ARG A 262 31.25 -10.95 41.17
N TRP A 263 30.25 -11.83 41.14
CA TRP A 263 30.14 -12.93 42.10
C TRP A 263 29.69 -14.22 41.40
N MET A 264 30.66 -14.90 40.79
CA MET A 264 30.92 -16.34 40.82
C MET A 264 32.17 -16.62 39.99
#